data_AF-A0A4R6JRA1-F1
#
_entry.id   AF-A0A4R6JRA1-F1
#
_cell.length_a   1.000
_cell.length_b   1.000
_cell.length_c   1.000
_cell.angle_alpha   90.00
_cell.angle_beta   90.00
_cell.angle_gamma   90.00
#
_symmetry.space_group_name_H-M   'P 1'
#
loop_
_entity.id
_entity.type
_entity.pdbx_description
1 polymer ?
#
loop_
_entity_poly.entity_id
_entity_poly.type
_entity_poly.pdbx_seq_one_letter_code
_entity_poly.pdbx_strand_id
1 'polypeptide(L)'
;MTNQPHIPRPTVDQEAVRTHLHAARRKPTPAAVWTAVADIPVLLAEVDRLTRLLSRTRWDFADLLAAARATLNADQDGEPDPLGYLRDAVAEHRAWNPPDDGEPAA
;
A
#
# COMPACT_ATOMS: atom_id res chain seq x y z
N MET A 1 0.24 21.74 -4.95
CA MET A 1 0.49 20.33 -4.58
C MET A 1 -0.55 19.49 -5.29
N THR A 2 -0.17 18.77 -6.36
CA THR A 2 -1.10 17.94 -7.14
C THR A 2 -1.54 16.75 -6.31
N ASN A 3 -2.83 16.70 -5.98
CA ASN A 3 -3.46 15.62 -5.25
C ASN A 3 -3.45 14.37 -6.14
N GLN A 4 -2.46 13.48 -6.01
CA GLN A 4 -2.45 12.20 -6.71
C GLN A 4 -3.25 11.19 -5.88
N PRO A 5 -4.46 10.81 -6.31
CA PRO A 5 -5.36 9.97 -5.51
C PRO A 5 -4.83 8.55 -5.30
N HIS A 6 -3.81 8.12 -6.04
CA HIS A 6 -3.28 6.76 -6.02
C HIS A 6 -2.04 6.56 -5.14
N ILE A 7 -1.46 7.62 -4.58
CA ILE A 7 -0.32 7.49 -3.67
C ILE A 7 -0.86 7.34 -2.25
N PRO A 8 -0.65 6.19 -1.58
CA PRO A 8 -1.06 6.03 -0.20
C PRO A 8 -0.33 7.06 0.67
N ARG A 9 -1.11 7.86 1.40
CA ARG A 9 -0.55 8.86 2.30
C ARG A 9 -0.02 8.20 3.56
N PRO A 10 1.08 8.70 4.13
CA PRO A 10 1.53 8.26 5.44
C PRO A 10 0.44 8.50 6.48
N THR A 11 0.15 7.50 7.32
CA THR A 11 -0.73 7.67 8.49
C THR A 11 0.02 8.24 9.68
N VAL A 12 1.33 7.99 9.74
CA VAL A 12 2.22 8.55 10.75
C VAL A 12 2.46 10.04 10.51
N ASP A 13 2.43 10.83 11.59
CA ASP A 13 2.86 12.22 11.58
C ASP A 13 4.39 12.28 11.41
N GLN A 14 4.83 12.38 10.16
CA GLN A 14 6.24 12.43 9.83
C GLN A 14 6.93 13.70 10.34
N GLU A 15 6.19 14.79 10.57
CA GLU A 15 6.77 16.03 11.08
C GLU A 15 7.09 15.89 12.57
N ALA A 16 6.16 15.31 13.35
CA ALA A 16 6.39 14.99 14.75
C ALA A 16 7.60 14.06 14.94
N VAL A 17 7.65 12.95 14.19
CA VAL A 17 8.77 11.99 14.24
C VAL A 17 10.12 12.66 13.93
N ARG A 18 10.18 13.49 12.87
CA ARG A 18 11.41 14.23 12.53
C ARG A 18 11.79 15.19 13.64
N THR A 19 10.82 15.85 14.24
CA THR A 19 11.03 16.79 15.35
C THR A 19 11.64 16.10 16.56
N HIS A 20 11.11 14.94 16.96
CA HIS A 20 11.66 14.16 18.07
C HIS A 20 13.09 13.69 17.80
N LEU A 21 13.35 13.16 16.61
CA LEU A 21 14.70 12.75 16.21
C LEU A 21 15.68 13.94 16.22
N HIS A 22 15.27 15.09 15.71
CA HIS A 22 16.10 16.29 15.74
C HIS A 22 16.36 16.77 17.17
N ALA A 23 15.37 16.72 18.06
CA ALA A 23 15.54 17.06 19.46
C ALA A 23 16.58 16.14 20.13
N ALA A 24 16.46 14.83 19.95
CA ALA A 24 17.40 13.84 20.49
C ALA A 24 18.83 14.05 19.95
N ARG A 25 18.99 14.34 18.64
CA ARG A 25 20.29 14.59 18.03
C ARG A 25 20.94 15.91 18.45
N ARG A 26 20.14 16.97 18.67
CA ARG A 26 20.64 18.29 19.07
C ARG A 26 21.04 18.32 20.55
N LYS A 27 20.23 17.74 21.42
CA LYS A 27 20.48 17.67 22.85
C LYS A 27 19.95 16.34 23.41
N PRO A 28 20.83 15.34 23.59
CA PRO A 28 20.41 13.99 23.99
C PRO A 28 20.07 13.96 25.49
N THR A 29 18.91 14.52 25.85
CA THR A 29 18.32 14.30 27.17
C THR A 29 17.66 12.92 27.19
N PRO A 30 17.58 12.24 28.36
CA PRO A 30 16.88 10.96 28.46
C PRO A 30 15.46 11.01 27.88
N ALA A 31 14.71 12.08 28.15
CA ALA A 31 13.37 12.27 27.61
C ALA A 31 13.36 12.35 26.08
N ALA A 32 14.23 13.17 25.47
CA ALA A 32 14.26 13.31 24.01
C ALA A 32 14.65 12.00 23.31
N VAL A 33 15.60 11.26 23.88
CA VAL A 33 16.02 9.96 23.35
C VAL A 33 14.87 8.96 23.44
N TRP A 34 14.20 8.84 24.59
CA TRP A 34 13.08 7.90 24.75
C TRP A 34 11.89 8.25 23.85
N THR A 35 11.58 9.52 23.66
CA THR A 35 10.54 9.94 22.71
C THR A 35 10.88 9.52 21.28
N ALA A 36 12.11 9.76 20.82
CA ALA A 36 12.54 9.33 19.49
C ALA A 36 12.57 7.79 19.32
N VAL A 37 12.88 7.05 20.38
CA VAL A 37 12.83 5.57 20.39
C VAL A 37 11.39 5.07 20.33
N ALA A 38 10.45 5.76 20.99
CA ALA A 38 9.03 5.41 20.96
C ALA A 38 8.38 5.56 19.57
N ASP A 39 8.95 6.39 18.69
CA ASP A 39 8.49 6.53 17.31
C ASP A 39 8.87 5.32 16.42
N ILE A 40 9.87 4.52 16.79
CA ILE A 40 10.36 3.37 16.01
C ILE A 40 9.26 2.35 15.72
N PRO A 41 8.50 1.80 16.70
CA PRO A 41 7.45 0.84 16.42
C PRO A 41 6.35 1.41 15.51
N VAL A 42 6.03 2.71 15.63
CA VAL A 42 5.05 3.37 14.76
C VAL A 42 5.55 3.45 13.32
N LEU A 43 6.83 3.79 13.12
CA LEU A 43 7.45 3.79 11.80
C LEU A 43 7.53 2.39 11.18
N LEU A 44 7.85 1.37 11.97
CA LEU A 44 7.88 -0.02 11.49
C LEU A 44 6.49 -0.48 11.03
N ALA A 45 5.45 -0.20 11.82
CA ALA A 45 4.07 -0.49 11.46
C ALA A 45 3.66 0.20 10.14
N GLU A 46 4.12 1.45 9.93
CA GLU A 46 3.86 2.17 8.70
C GLU A 46 4.60 1.59 7.48
N VAL A 47 5.86 1.18 7.65
CA VAL A 47 6.62 0.49 6.59
C VAL A 47 5.95 -0.84 6.23
N ASP A 48 5.48 -1.61 7.20
CA ASP A 48 4.76 -2.86 6.96
C ASP A 48 3.42 -2.62 6.24
N ARG A 49 2.69 -1.57 6.63
CA ARG A 49 1.46 -1.16 5.92
C ARG A 49 1.75 -0.82 4.47
N LEU A 50 2.74 0.04 4.21
CA LEU A 50 3.13 0.44 2.86
C LEU A 50 3.62 -0.75 2.02
N THR A 51 4.34 -1.70 2.63
CA THR A 51 4.81 -2.91 1.97
C THR A 51 3.65 -3.84 1.57
N ARG A 52 2.64 -3.98 2.44
CA ARG A 52 1.40 -4.72 2.12
C ARG A 52 0.64 -4.07 0.98
N LEU A 53 0.47 -2.74 1.02
CA LEU A 53 -0.19 -1.99 -0.06
C LEU A 53 0.55 -2.14 -1.39
N LEU A 54 1.89 -1.98 -1.38
CA LEU A 54 2.71 -2.14 -2.59
C LEU A 54 2.63 -3.56 -3.16
N SER A 55 2.73 -4.57 -2.29
CA SER A 55 2.62 -5.97 -2.70
C SER A 55 1.26 -6.27 -3.30
N ARG A 56 0.19 -5.73 -2.72
CA ARG A 56 -1.17 -5.87 -3.23
C ARG A 56 -1.33 -5.22 -4.61
N THR A 57 -0.91 -3.97 -4.76
CA THR A 57 -0.99 -3.26 -6.05
C THR A 57 -0.22 -4.00 -7.15
N ARG A 58 0.95 -4.55 -6.83
CA ARG A 58 1.72 -5.38 -7.77
C ARG A 58 0.99 -6.66 -8.15
N TRP A 59 0.33 -7.30 -7.18
CA TRP A 59 -0.46 -8.49 -7.42
C TRP A 59 -1.67 -8.19 -8.31
N ASP A 60 -2.43 -7.13 -8.03
CA ASP A 60 -3.57 -6.71 -8.84
C ASP A 60 -3.17 -6.40 -10.29
N PHE A 61 -2.02 -5.75 -10.50
CA PHE A 61 -1.50 -5.49 -11.84
C PHE A 61 -1.09 -6.78 -12.57
N ALA A 62 -0.44 -7.71 -11.87
CA ALA A 62 -0.04 -8.99 -12.44
C ALA A 62 -1.27 -9.83 -12.83
N ASP A 63 -2.32 -9.80 -12.00
CA ASP A 63 -3.57 -10.50 -12.25
C ASP A 63 -4.32 -9.94 -13.46
N LEU A 64 -4.49 -8.62 -13.55
CA LEU A 64 -5.08 -7.97 -14.73
C LEU A 64 -4.27 -8.24 -16.01
N LEU A 65 -2.94 -8.25 -15.93
CA LEU A 65 -2.08 -8.58 -17.07
C LEU A 65 -2.23 -10.05 -17.48
N ALA A 66 -2.37 -10.96 -16.52
CA ALA A 66 -2.63 -12.37 -16.79
C ALA A 66 -4.00 -12.56 -17.46
N ALA A 67 -5.04 -11.89 -16.95
CA ALA A 67 -6.37 -11.91 -17.53
C ALA A 67 -6.40 -11.35 -18.97
N ALA A 68 -5.70 -10.24 -19.22
CA ALA A 68 -5.57 -9.69 -20.57
C ALA A 68 -4.88 -10.67 -21.54
N ARG A 69 -3.83 -11.37 -21.09
CA ARG A 69 -3.16 -12.40 -21.89
C ARG A 69 -4.06 -13.62 -22.12
N ALA A 70 -4.81 -14.05 -21.11
CA ALA A 70 -5.76 -15.15 -21.23
C ALA A 70 -6.85 -14.82 -22.26
N THR A 71 -7.40 -13.60 -22.22
CA THR A 71 -8.34 -13.11 -23.24
C THR A 71 -7.78 -13.19 -24.65
N LEU A 72 -6.53 -12.76 -24.88
CA LEU A 72 -5.93 -12.82 -26.22
C LEU A 72 -5.73 -14.25 -26.71
N ASN A 73 -5.32 -15.16 -25.83
CA ASN A 73 -5.16 -16.58 -26.19
C ASN A 73 -6.52 -17.23 -26.48
N ALA A 74 -7.52 -16.96 -25.64
CA ALA A 74 -8.88 -17.45 -25.81
C ALA A 74 -9.52 -16.99 -27.14
N ASP A 75 -9.26 -15.74 -27.55
CA ASP A 75 -9.69 -15.21 -28.84
C ASP A 75 -9.02 -15.94 -30.02
N GLN A 76 -7.71 -16.21 -29.90
CA GLN A 76 -6.95 -16.99 -30.89
C GLN A 76 -7.43 -18.44 -31.01
N ASP A 77 -7.85 -19.03 -29.90
CA ASP A 77 -8.38 -20.40 -29.84
C ASP A 77 -9.86 -20.48 -30.27
N GLY A 78 -10.51 -19.34 -30.53
CA GLY A 78 -11.91 -19.27 -30.95
C GLY A 78 -12.89 -19.57 -29.81
N GLU A 79 -12.50 -19.32 -28.55
CA GLU A 79 -13.38 -19.46 -27.40
C GLU A 79 -14.61 -18.53 -27.54
N PRO A 80 -15.82 -18.94 -27.14
CA PRO A 80 -17.03 -18.15 -27.36
C PRO A 80 -17.09 -16.81 -26.59
N ASP A 81 -16.39 -16.71 -25.44
CA ASP A 81 -16.35 -15.48 -24.63
C ASP A 81 -14.95 -15.20 -24.04
N PRO A 82 -13.97 -14.79 -24.87
CA PRO A 82 -12.62 -14.48 -24.41
C PRO A 82 -12.55 -13.31 -23.44
N LEU A 83 -13.52 -12.38 -23.51
CA LEU A 83 -13.59 -11.21 -22.65
C LEU A 83 -14.05 -11.54 -21.22
N GLY A 84 -14.50 -12.78 -20.96
CA GLY A 84 -14.86 -13.24 -19.62
C GLY A 84 -13.72 -13.05 -18.62
N TYR A 85 -12.51 -13.52 -18.95
CA TYR A 85 -11.34 -13.42 -18.07
C TYR A 85 -11.05 -11.99 -17.61
N LEU A 86 -11.05 -11.02 -18.54
CA LEU A 86 -10.77 -9.62 -18.21
C LEU A 86 -11.92 -8.98 -17.41
N ARG A 87 -13.18 -9.33 -17.70
CA ARG A 87 -14.34 -8.80 -16.96
C ARG A 87 -14.30 -9.27 -15.51
N ASP A 88 -13.99 -10.54 -15.27
CA ASP A 88 -13.90 -11.10 -13.93
C ASP A 88 -12.76 -10.46 -13.14
N ALA A 89 -11.56 -10.38 -13.72
CA ALA A 89 -10.42 -9.73 -13.06
C ALA A 89 -10.68 -8.23 -12.74
N VAL A 90 -11.35 -7.50 -13.63
CA VAL A 90 -11.75 -6.10 -13.36
C VAL A 90 -12.82 -6.01 -12.28
N ALA A 91 -13.77 -6.95 -12.24
CA ALA A 91 -14.80 -7.00 -11.20
C ALA A 91 -14.18 -7.29 -9.83
N GLU A 92 -13.27 -8.25 -9.74
CA GLU A 92 -12.51 -8.56 -8.53
C GLU A 92 -11.67 -7.36 -8.07
N HIS A 93 -10.98 -6.68 -8.98
CA HIS A 93 -10.20 -5.49 -8.64
C HIS A 93 -11.08 -4.34 -8.10
N ARG A 94 -12.28 -4.14 -8.65
CA ARG A 94 -13.23 -3.12 -8.17
C ARG A 94 -13.88 -3.46 -6.83
N ALA A 95 -14.04 -4.74 -6.53
CA ALA A 95 -14.63 -5.19 -5.28
C ALA A 95 -13.67 -5.02 -4.08
N TRP A 96 -12.38 -4.83 -4.33
CA TRP A 96 -11.41 -4.60 -3.27
C TRP A 96 -11.57 -3.21 -2.65
N ASN A 97 -11.76 -3.19 -1.33
CA ASN A 97 -11.67 -1.98 -0.52
C ASN A 97 -10.40 -2.09 0.34
N PRO A 98 -9.52 -1.07 0.39
CA PRO A 98 -8.43 -1.07 1.35
C PRO A 98 -8.98 -1.21 2.77
N PRO A 99 -8.26 -1.94 3.67
CA PRO A 99 -8.59 -1.91 5.08
C PRO A 99 -8.55 -0.45 5.59
N ASP A 100 -9.52 -0.10 6.42
CA ASP A 100 -9.68 1.27 6.94
C ASP A 100 -8.42 1.71 7.71
N ASP A 101 -8.12 3.00 7.68
CA ASP A 101 -6.86 3.62 8.12
C ASP A 101 -6.57 3.44 9.64
N GLY A 102 -7.48 2.80 10.38
CA GLY A 102 -7.45 2.65 11.83
C GLY A 102 -7.57 1.22 12.37
N GLU A 103 -7.58 0.18 11.53
CA GLU A 103 -7.70 -1.20 12.04
C GLU A 103 -6.31 -1.75 12.45
N PRO A 104 -6.02 -1.94 13.76
CA PRO A 104 -4.75 -2.51 14.18
C PRO A 104 -4.68 -3.96 13.71
N ALA A 105 -3.51 -4.35 13.18
CA ALA A 105 -3.21 -5.75 12.91
C ALA A 105 -3.34 -6.53 14.23
N ALA A 106 -4.28 -7.48 14.25
CA ALA A 106 -4.48 -8.43 15.34
C ALA A 106 -3.26 -9.34 15.53
#